data_AF-A0A8S3S2K0-F1
#
_entry.id   AF-A0A8S3S2K0-F1
#
_cell.length_a   1.000
_cell.length_b   1.000
_cell.length_c   1.000
_cell.angle_alpha   90.00
_cell.angle_beta   90.00
_cell.angle_gamma   90.00
#
_symmetry.space_group_name_H-M   'P 1'
#
loop_
_entity.id
_entity.type
_entity.pdbx_description
1 polymer ?
#
loop_
_entity_poly.entity_id
_entity_poly.type
_entity_poly.pdbx_seq_one_letter_code
_entity_poly.pdbx_strand_id
1 'polypeptide(L)'
;MPEPKLNRETWGSWFEFVFSCIGSMVGLGNVWRFPYICFKNGGGIGYGMILMCVISASYYSTVISWTLFYFGNSFLSPLPWTSCNNTWNTQDCYMRSFSEEETMNSTVILSNITQFHNGSVHVEAYTSSEEFWENRVLGLTSSINNIGILRWELVLCSLGTWTVVILALIKGIKSSGKASKQCSPYY
;
A
#
# COMPACT_ATOMS: atom_id res chain seq x y z
N MET A 1 13.55 -49.82 -35.05
CA MET A 1 13.96 -49.33 -33.72
C MET A 1 12.80 -48.55 -33.14
N PRO A 2 12.30 -48.84 -31.93
CA PRO A 2 11.24 -48.04 -31.33
C PRO A 2 11.79 -46.67 -30.93
N GLU A 3 11.07 -45.59 -31.25
CA GLU A 3 11.46 -44.25 -30.85
C GLU A 3 11.39 -44.06 -29.33
N PRO A 4 12.36 -43.38 -28.71
CA PRO A 4 12.29 -43.07 -27.29
C PRO A 4 11.10 -42.14 -27.03
N LYS A 5 10.18 -42.56 -26.16
CA LYS A 5 9.08 -41.72 -25.68
C LYS A 5 9.68 -40.57 -24.87
N LEU A 6 9.75 -39.39 -25.48
CA LEU A 6 10.17 -38.17 -24.80
C LEU A 6 9.04 -37.74 -23.84
N ASN A 7 9.15 -38.10 -22.56
CA ASN A 7 8.25 -37.59 -21.54
C ASN A 7 8.53 -36.10 -21.37
N ARG A 8 7.62 -35.27 -21.86
CA ARG A 8 7.69 -33.81 -21.73
C ARG A 8 7.30 -33.45 -20.30
N GLU A 9 8.25 -32.93 -19.54
CA GLU A 9 8.03 -32.33 -18.23
C GLU A 9 6.98 -31.21 -18.35
N THR A 10 5.89 -31.29 -17.59
CA THR A 10 4.83 -30.27 -17.54
C THR A 10 4.98 -29.43 -16.28
N TRP A 11 4.66 -28.14 -16.36
CA TRP A 11 4.68 -27.24 -15.20
C TRP A 11 3.79 -27.77 -14.07
N GLY A 12 4.27 -27.67 -12.82
CA GLY A 12 3.54 -28.17 -11.64
C GLY A 12 2.30 -27.34 -11.31
N SER A 13 2.32 -26.04 -11.66
CA SER A 13 1.16 -25.16 -11.59
C SER A 13 1.18 -24.07 -12.67
N TRP A 14 0.01 -23.55 -13.02
CA TRP A 14 -0.11 -22.40 -13.92
C TRP A 14 0.60 -21.15 -13.36
N PHE A 15 0.59 -20.97 -12.04
CA PHE A 15 1.29 -19.86 -11.39
C PHE A 15 2.81 -19.96 -11.58
N GLU A 16 3.40 -21.15 -11.51
CA GLU A 16 4.82 -21.33 -11.82
C GLU A 16 5.16 -20.91 -13.25
N PHE A 17 4.30 -21.25 -14.22
CA PHE A 17 4.47 -20.82 -15.61
C PHE A 17 4.42 -19.29 -15.73
N VAL A 18 3.40 -18.66 -15.14
CA VAL A 18 3.24 -17.19 -15.19
C VAL A 18 4.39 -16.47 -14.49
N PHE A 19 4.80 -16.91 -13.30
CA PHE A 19 5.95 -16.33 -12.58
C PHE A 19 7.26 -16.53 -13.33
N SER A 20 7.42 -17.67 -14.02
CA SER A 20 8.56 -17.93 -14.90
C SER A 20 8.57 -16.98 -16.11
N CYS A 21 7.42 -16.77 -16.78
CA CYS A 21 7.29 -15.83 -17.89
C CYS A 21 7.57 -14.38 -17.46
N ILE A 22 6.99 -13.93 -16.34
CA ILE A 22 7.23 -12.59 -15.80
C ILE A 22 8.70 -12.44 -15.38
N GLY A 23 9.27 -13.44 -14.70
CA GLY A 23 10.69 -13.45 -14.33
C GLY A 23 11.63 -13.39 -15.53
N SER A 24 11.23 -13.99 -16.67
CA SER A 24 11.97 -13.94 -17.93
C SER A 24 11.86 -12.57 -18.61
N MET A 25 10.70 -11.92 -18.55
CA MET A 25 10.46 -10.59 -19.14
C MET A 25 11.10 -9.45 -18.33
N VAL A 26 11.04 -9.55 -17.00
CA VAL A 26 11.61 -8.57 -16.04
C VAL A 26 13.07 -8.91 -15.70
N GLY A 27 13.74 -9.73 -16.52
CA GLY A 27 15.09 -10.20 -16.27
C GLY A 27 16.04 -9.06 -15.86
N LEU A 28 16.83 -9.28 -14.81
CA LEU A 28 17.81 -8.34 -14.23
C LEU A 28 18.69 -7.63 -15.29
N GLY A 29 18.89 -8.27 -16.46
CA GLY A 29 19.47 -7.66 -17.67
C GLY A 29 18.83 -6.34 -18.07
N ASN A 30 17.50 -6.23 -18.09
CA ASN A 30 16.80 -5.00 -18.42
C ASN A 30 16.86 -3.95 -17.29
N VAL A 31 17.18 -4.36 -16.06
CA VAL A 31 17.27 -3.42 -14.93
C VAL A 31 18.68 -2.82 -14.81
N TRP A 32 19.75 -3.54 -15.18
CA TRP A 32 21.13 -3.01 -15.11
C TRP A 32 21.70 -2.61 -16.48
N ARG A 33 21.42 -3.40 -17.54
CA ARG A 33 21.99 -3.18 -18.87
C ARG A 33 21.27 -2.07 -19.62
N PHE A 34 19.96 -1.91 -19.42
CA PHE A 34 19.21 -0.80 -20.03
C PHE A 34 19.67 0.56 -19.48
N PRO A 35 19.79 0.79 -18.15
CA PRO A 35 20.35 2.05 -17.67
C PRO A 35 21.78 2.28 -18.15
N TYR A 36 22.62 1.25 -18.20
CA TYR A 36 23.99 1.37 -18.68
C TYR A 36 24.09 1.70 -20.19
N ILE A 37 23.27 1.07 -21.04
CA ILE A 37 23.23 1.36 -22.48
C ILE A 37 22.61 2.74 -22.74
N CYS A 38 21.54 3.11 -22.01
CA CYS A 38 20.96 4.45 -22.06
C CYS A 38 21.94 5.51 -21.57
N PHE A 39 22.76 5.20 -20.55
CA PHE A 39 23.84 6.07 -20.07
C PHE A 39 24.85 6.37 -21.18
N LYS A 40 25.24 5.33 -21.93
CA LYS A 40 26.23 5.43 -23.01
C LYS A 40 25.70 6.13 -24.27
N ASN A 41 24.41 6.01 -24.58
CA ASN A 41 23.81 6.50 -25.84
C ASN A 41 22.93 7.77 -25.68
N GLY A 42 22.91 8.41 -24.50
CA GLY A 42 22.09 9.60 -24.23
C GLY A 42 21.60 9.68 -22.78
N GLY A 43 22.55 9.78 -21.84
CA GLY A 43 22.38 9.36 -20.44
C GLY A 43 21.24 9.92 -19.58
N GLY A 44 20.48 10.90 -20.06
CA GLY A 44 19.28 11.40 -19.36
C GLY A 44 18.19 10.34 -19.17
N ILE A 45 18.02 9.40 -20.11
CA ILE A 45 16.96 8.36 -20.02
C ILE A 45 17.24 7.38 -18.86
N GLY A 46 18.50 7.05 -18.61
CA GLY A 46 18.88 6.17 -17.50
C GLY A 46 18.60 6.81 -16.13
N TYR A 47 18.97 8.08 -15.97
CA TYR A 47 18.65 8.85 -14.76
C TYR A 47 17.15 9.03 -14.57
N GLY A 48 16.41 9.32 -15.64
CA GLY A 48 14.94 9.42 -15.60
C GLY A 48 14.28 8.13 -15.14
N MET A 49 14.73 6.97 -15.64
CA MET A 49 14.21 5.67 -15.21
C MET A 49 14.49 5.41 -13.72
N ILE A 50 15.72 5.65 -13.25
CA ILE A 50 16.07 5.47 -11.83
C ILE A 50 15.24 6.40 -10.94
N LEU A 51 15.10 7.66 -11.32
CA LEU A 51 14.30 8.64 -10.58
C LEU A 51 12.84 8.19 -10.46
N MET A 52 12.24 7.73 -11.57
CA MET A 52 10.87 7.21 -11.56
C MET A 52 10.72 5.97 -10.69
N CYS A 53 11.71 5.05 -10.72
CA CYS A 53 11.72 3.88 -9.85
C CYS A 53 11.80 4.27 -8.36
N VAL A 54 12.63 5.25 -8.01
CA VAL A 54 12.78 5.73 -6.61
C VAL A 54 11.50 6.38 -6.12
N ILE A 55 10.88 7.26 -6.92
CA ILE A 55 9.61 7.91 -6.58
C ILE A 55 8.52 6.85 -6.38
N SER A 56 8.37 5.93 -7.32
CA SER A 56 7.40 4.82 -7.23
C SER A 56 7.64 3.95 -5.99
N ALA A 57 8.88 3.51 -5.75
CA ALA A 57 9.23 2.70 -4.59
C ALA A 57 8.92 3.43 -3.27
N SER A 58 9.22 4.73 -3.18
CA SER A 58 8.92 5.53 -2.00
C SER A 58 7.42 5.65 -1.73
N TYR A 59 6.60 5.88 -2.78
CA TYR A 59 5.16 5.96 -2.67
C TYR A 59 4.55 4.63 -2.20
N TYR A 60 4.87 3.52 -2.86
CA TYR A 60 4.34 2.20 -2.49
C TYR A 60 4.82 1.76 -1.09
N SER A 61 6.03 2.12 -0.69
CA SER A 61 6.52 1.82 0.66
C SER A 61 5.68 2.50 1.75
N THR A 62 5.15 3.69 1.46
CA THR A 62 4.28 4.45 2.37
C THR A 62 2.92 3.76 2.52
N VAL A 63 2.33 3.30 1.42
CA VAL A 63 1.05 2.57 1.45
C VAL A 63 1.17 1.27 2.25
N ILE A 64 2.25 0.51 2.05
CA ILE A 64 2.49 -0.72 2.81
C ILE A 64 2.69 -0.43 4.30
N SER A 65 3.36 0.68 4.64
CA SER A 65 3.52 1.13 6.04
C SER A 65 2.17 1.35 6.71
N TRP A 66 1.23 2.05 6.06
CA TRP A 66 -0.12 2.23 6.58
C TRP A 66 -0.83 0.89 6.76
N THR A 67 -0.74 -0.02 5.80
CA THR A 67 -1.33 -1.36 5.93
C THR A 67 -0.79 -2.11 7.15
N LEU A 68 0.53 -2.08 7.39
CA LEU A 68 1.13 -2.72 8.57
C LEU A 68 0.68 -2.05 9.88
N PHE A 69 0.54 -0.74 9.88
CA PHE A 69 0.03 0.00 11.03
C PHE A 69 -1.41 -0.43 11.38
N TYR A 70 -2.31 -0.47 10.38
CA TYR A 70 -3.68 -0.94 10.58
C TYR A 70 -3.71 -2.41 11.00
N PHE A 71 -2.88 -3.25 10.38
CA PHE A 71 -2.77 -4.67 10.73
C PHE A 71 -2.41 -4.87 12.20
N GLY A 72 -1.47 -4.09 12.75
CA GLY A 72 -1.13 -4.15 14.18
C GLY A 72 -2.28 -3.74 15.09
N ASN A 73 -3.06 -2.73 14.70
CA ASN A 73 -4.21 -2.25 15.47
C ASN A 73 -5.44 -3.17 15.38
N SER A 74 -5.53 -4.03 14.37
CA SER A 74 -6.63 -4.99 14.20
C SER A 74 -6.70 -6.04 15.32
N PHE A 75 -5.64 -6.22 16.12
CA PHE A 75 -5.63 -7.13 17.26
C PHE A 75 -6.20 -6.52 18.55
N LEU A 76 -6.56 -5.22 18.53
CA LEU A 76 -7.15 -4.53 19.68
C LEU A 76 -8.67 -4.73 19.73
N SER A 77 -9.20 -4.98 20.93
CA SER A 77 -10.63 -5.04 21.20
C SER A 77 -10.99 -4.06 22.32
N PRO A 78 -11.86 -3.05 22.09
CA PRO A 78 -12.50 -2.69 20.82
C PRO A 78 -11.51 -2.07 19.81
N LEU A 79 -11.86 -2.09 18.52
CA LEU A 79 -11.02 -1.50 17.48
C LEU A 79 -11.02 0.04 17.59
N PRO A 80 -9.88 0.72 17.38
CA PRO A 80 -9.78 2.15 17.64
C PRO A 80 -10.60 3.02 16.67
N TRP A 81 -10.95 2.51 15.49
CA TRP A 81 -11.75 3.20 14.47
C TRP A 81 -13.26 2.90 14.53
N THR A 82 -13.74 2.21 15.57
CA THR A 82 -15.19 1.90 15.70
C THR A 82 -15.92 2.83 16.64
N SER A 83 -15.22 3.65 17.41
CA SER A 83 -15.81 4.53 18.43
C SER A 83 -15.34 5.97 18.26
N CYS A 84 -16.20 6.92 18.63
CA CYS A 84 -15.88 8.35 18.68
C CYS A 84 -15.29 8.79 20.04
N ASN A 85 -15.04 7.85 20.95
CA ASN A 85 -14.55 8.14 22.31
C ASN A 85 -13.03 8.06 22.38
N ASN A 86 -12.33 8.85 21.56
CA ASN A 86 -10.87 8.92 21.57
C ASN A 86 -10.37 10.36 21.57
N THR A 87 -9.10 10.56 21.93
CA THR A 87 -8.47 11.88 22.02
C THR A 87 -8.31 12.61 20.69
N TRP A 88 -8.50 11.91 19.57
CA TRP A 88 -8.37 12.45 18.21
C TRP A 88 -9.73 12.72 17.54
N ASN A 89 -10.84 12.42 18.23
CA ASN A 89 -12.17 12.63 17.68
C ASN A 89 -12.69 14.05 17.96
N THR A 90 -13.42 14.61 17.00
CA THR A 90 -14.07 15.93 17.13
C THR A 90 -15.52 15.74 17.60
N GLN A 91 -16.18 16.85 17.95
CA GLN A 91 -17.59 16.85 18.37
C GLN A 91 -18.57 16.41 17.26
N ASP A 92 -18.17 16.55 16.00
CA ASP A 92 -18.96 16.19 14.81
C ASP A 92 -18.78 14.73 14.36
N CYS A 93 -18.16 13.89 15.20
CA CYS A 93 -17.95 12.47 14.91
C CYS A 93 -19.23 11.64 15.08
N TYR A 94 -19.50 10.73 14.13
CA TYR A 94 -20.57 9.74 14.27
C TYR A 94 -20.11 8.30 13.96
N MET A 95 -20.80 7.34 14.59
CA MET A 95 -20.62 5.91 14.34
C MET A 95 -21.61 5.44 13.27
N ARG A 96 -21.15 4.60 12.33
CA ARG A 96 -21.98 4.03 11.28
C ARG A 96 -22.82 2.90 11.87
N SER A 97 -24.01 3.21 12.38
CA SER A 97 -24.97 2.20 12.84
C SER A 97 -25.70 1.62 11.63
N PHE A 98 -25.52 0.33 11.34
CA PHE A 98 -26.48 -0.43 10.55
C PHE A 98 -27.75 -0.60 11.40
N SER A 99 -28.64 0.38 11.37
CA SER A 99 -30.01 0.18 11.82
C SER A 99 -30.76 -0.55 10.72
N GLU A 100 -30.93 -1.87 10.86
CA GLU A 100 -32.09 -2.57 10.32
C GLU A 100 -33.34 -2.00 11.00
N GLU A 101 -33.77 -0.83 10.55
CA GLU A 101 -35.15 -0.39 10.69
C GLU A 101 -35.44 0.53 9.51
N GLU A 102 -35.93 -0.08 8.42
CA GLU A 102 -36.69 0.62 7.40
C GLU A 102 -37.92 1.24 8.05
N THR A 103 -37.77 2.44 8.61
CA THR A 103 -38.88 3.39 8.67
C THR A 103 -38.39 4.72 8.16
N MET A 104 -38.98 5.11 7.04
CA MET A 104 -38.87 6.42 6.43
C MET A 104 -38.98 7.51 7.50
N ASN A 105 -37.85 8.16 7.79
CA ASN A 105 -37.70 9.58 8.09
C ASN A 105 -36.19 9.82 8.22
N SER A 106 -35.55 10.22 7.13
CA SER A 106 -34.16 10.67 7.12
C SER A 106 -34.03 11.95 7.96
N THR A 107 -33.96 11.81 9.27
CA THR A 107 -33.36 12.80 10.15
C THR A 107 -32.08 12.18 10.66
N VAL A 108 -30.98 12.61 10.04
CA VAL A 108 -29.67 12.61 10.71
C VAL A 108 -29.93 13.07 12.14
N ILE A 109 -29.61 12.24 13.13
CA ILE A 109 -29.81 12.57 14.54
C ILE A 109 -28.90 13.75 14.85
N LEU A 110 -29.45 14.93 14.64
CA LEU A 110 -28.90 16.22 14.99
C LEU A 110 -29.25 16.44 16.46
N SER A 111 -28.76 15.56 17.33
CA SER A 111 -28.98 15.72 18.76
C SER A 111 -28.18 16.94 19.21
N ASN A 112 -28.90 18.06 19.38
CA ASN A 112 -28.52 19.30 20.06
C ASN A 112 -28.17 20.53 19.18
N ILE A 113 -28.92 20.82 18.10
CA ILE A 113 -28.98 22.19 17.54
C ILE A 113 -30.23 22.91 18.07
N THR A 114 -30.03 23.87 18.97
CA THR A 114 -31.08 24.76 19.49
C THR A 114 -31.38 25.97 18.60
N GLN A 115 -30.89 26.04 17.36
CA GLN A 115 -31.19 27.15 16.44
C GLN A 115 -31.45 26.66 15.01
N PHE A 116 -32.69 26.25 14.74
CA PHE A 116 -33.19 26.08 13.38
C PHE A 116 -33.88 27.39 12.97
N HIS A 117 -33.16 28.25 12.26
CA HIS A 117 -33.71 29.48 11.68
C HIS A 117 -33.58 29.41 10.15
N ASN A 118 -34.68 29.04 9.48
CA ASN A 118 -34.92 29.08 8.03
C ASN A 118 -33.71 28.93 7.08
N GLY A 119 -32.90 27.90 7.27
CA GLY A 119 -31.81 27.55 6.37
C GLY A 119 -31.46 26.07 6.51
N SER A 120 -31.15 25.41 5.40
CA SER A 120 -30.53 24.10 5.39
C SER A 120 -29.18 24.18 6.11
N VAL A 121 -29.09 23.58 7.30
CA VAL A 121 -27.83 23.48 8.05
C VAL A 121 -26.98 22.39 7.38
N HIS A 122 -25.89 22.79 6.75
CA HIS A 122 -24.84 21.86 6.34
C HIS A 122 -24.02 21.48 7.58
N VAL A 123 -24.25 20.27 8.09
CA VAL A 123 -23.39 19.67 9.11
C VAL A 123 -22.42 18.75 8.38
N GLU A 124 -21.14 19.13 8.35
CA GLU A 124 -20.06 18.27 7.87
C GLU A 124 -19.73 17.26 8.98
N ALA A 125 -20.51 16.18 9.04
CA ALA A 125 -20.29 15.09 9.98
C ALA A 125 -19.30 14.08 9.41
N TYR A 126 -18.30 13.68 10.20
CA TYR A 126 -17.26 12.74 9.80
C TYR A 126 -17.43 11.40 10.52
N THR A 127 -17.15 10.30 9.83
CA THR A 127 -17.22 8.97 10.45
C THR A 127 -16.04 8.75 11.39
N SER A 128 -16.25 7.96 12.45
CA SER A 128 -15.18 7.52 13.37
C SER A 128 -13.94 6.93 12.66
N SER A 129 -14.12 6.25 11.52
CA SER A 129 -13.02 5.73 10.70
C SER A 129 -12.29 6.80 9.88
N GLU A 130 -12.99 7.81 9.39
CA GLU A 130 -12.39 8.94 8.66
C GLU A 130 -11.54 9.79 9.60
N GLU A 131 -12.06 10.14 10.78
CA GLU A 131 -11.28 10.89 11.77
C GLU A 131 -10.08 10.10 12.28
N PHE A 132 -10.21 8.77 12.41
CA PHE A 132 -9.07 7.92 12.74
C PHE A 132 -7.99 8.02 11.66
N TRP A 133 -8.36 7.99 10.38
CA TRP A 133 -7.41 8.14 9.28
C TRP A 133 -6.78 9.53 9.24
N GLU A 134 -7.58 10.58 9.29
CA GLU A 134 -7.13 11.96 9.06
C GLU A 134 -6.40 12.55 10.28
N ASN A 135 -6.94 12.39 11.48
CA ASN A 135 -6.41 13.03 12.69
C ASN A 135 -5.38 12.15 13.39
N ARG A 136 -5.63 10.84 13.52
CA ARG A 136 -4.73 9.93 14.23
C ARG A 136 -3.62 9.40 13.34
N VAL A 137 -3.95 8.74 12.24
CA VAL A 137 -2.96 8.08 11.36
C VAL A 137 -2.13 9.14 10.62
N LEU A 138 -2.76 9.95 9.78
CA LEU A 138 -2.07 10.94 8.97
C LEU A 138 -1.64 12.17 9.78
N GLY A 139 -2.51 12.66 10.66
CA GLY A 139 -2.29 13.93 11.34
C GLY A 139 -2.34 15.11 10.39
N LEU A 140 -3.37 15.18 9.54
CA LEU A 140 -3.55 16.24 8.57
C LEU A 140 -3.68 17.60 9.25
N THR A 141 -2.93 18.57 8.73
CA THR A 141 -3.01 19.98 9.08
C THR A 141 -3.87 20.73 8.07
N SER A 142 -4.42 21.87 8.49
CA SER A 142 -5.31 22.70 7.66
C SER A 142 -4.64 23.31 6.42
N SER A 143 -3.30 23.28 6.33
CA SER A 143 -2.57 23.85 5.20
C SER A 143 -1.25 23.13 4.94
N ILE A 144 -0.89 22.99 3.66
CA ILE A 144 0.37 22.38 3.20
C ILE A 144 1.62 23.08 3.73
N ASN A 145 1.52 24.37 4.08
CA ASN A 145 2.63 25.14 4.62
C ASN A 145 2.98 24.75 6.07
N ASN A 146 2.11 24.02 6.76
CA ASN A 146 2.36 23.52 8.10
C ASN A 146 2.43 21.99 8.07
N ILE A 147 3.63 21.42 8.03
CA ILE A 147 3.85 19.98 7.87
C ILE A 147 3.52 19.20 9.16
N GLY A 148 3.25 19.88 10.27
CA GLY A 148 2.90 19.25 11.54
C GLY A 148 4.07 18.52 12.21
N ILE A 149 3.75 17.53 13.05
CA ILE A 149 4.72 16.76 13.84
C ILE A 149 4.92 15.38 13.23
N LEU A 150 6.17 14.89 13.20
CA LEU A 150 6.50 13.56 12.71
C LEU A 150 5.87 12.45 13.59
N ARG A 151 5.02 11.62 12.98
CA ARG A 151 4.39 10.44 13.62
C ARG A 151 5.38 9.27 13.65
N TRP A 152 6.03 9.05 14.80
CA TRP A 152 7.06 8.01 14.95
C TRP A 152 6.57 6.58 14.68
N GLU A 153 5.31 6.26 14.98
CA GLU A 153 4.72 4.95 14.70
C GLU A 153 4.78 4.61 13.20
N LEU A 154 4.45 5.59 12.34
CA LEU A 154 4.52 5.46 10.89
C LEU A 154 5.97 5.39 10.37
N VAL A 155 6.89 6.10 11.02
CA VAL A 155 8.32 6.04 10.68
C VAL A 155 8.86 4.63 10.96
N LEU A 156 8.51 4.05 12.11
CA LEU A 156 8.90 2.68 12.46
C LEU A 156 8.27 1.65 11.52
N CYS A 157 6.98 1.78 11.18
CA CYS A 157 6.33 0.93 10.18
C CYS A 157 7.00 1.08 8.79
N SER A 158 7.43 2.29 8.43
CA SER A 158 8.16 2.53 7.17
C SER A 158 9.53 1.85 7.17
N LEU A 159 10.31 1.96 8.25
CA LEU A 159 11.57 1.23 8.42
C LEU A 159 11.37 -0.30 8.39
N GLY A 160 10.28 -0.78 8.99
CA GLY A 160 9.86 -2.18 8.92
C GLY A 160 9.60 -2.64 7.47
N THR A 161 8.86 -1.85 6.69
CA THR A 161 8.63 -2.13 5.27
C THR A 161 9.94 -2.19 4.48
N TRP A 162 10.83 -1.20 4.65
CA TRP A 162 12.11 -1.18 3.96
C TRP A 162 13.01 -2.36 4.33
N THR A 163 13.03 -2.77 5.59
CA THR A 163 13.78 -3.97 6.01
C THR A 163 13.22 -5.25 5.36
N VAL A 164 11.90 -5.41 5.28
CA VAL A 164 11.27 -6.54 4.57
C VAL A 164 11.63 -6.52 3.07
N VAL A 165 11.55 -5.36 2.42
CA VAL A 165 11.92 -5.20 1.01
C VAL A 165 13.38 -5.56 0.78
N ILE A 166 14.30 -5.06 1.62
CA ILE A 166 15.73 -5.38 1.52
C ILE A 166 15.99 -6.87 1.70
N LEU A 167 15.34 -7.52 2.68
CA LEU A 167 15.46 -8.96 2.89
C LEU A 167 14.92 -9.76 1.69
N ALA A 168 13.79 -9.33 1.11
CA ALA A 168 13.22 -9.94 -0.08
C ALA A 168 14.15 -9.78 -1.29
N LEU A 169 14.81 -8.63 -1.46
CA LEU A 169 15.79 -8.40 -2.52
C LEU A 169 17.06 -9.24 -2.32
N ILE A 170 17.61 -9.30 -1.11
CA ILE A 170 18.82 -10.11 -0.82
C ILE A 170 18.55 -11.60 -1.11
N LYS A 171 17.38 -12.12 -0.73
CA LYS A 171 16.98 -13.51 -1.03
C LYS A 171 16.62 -13.70 -2.50
N GLY A 172 15.94 -12.73 -3.10
CA GLY A 172 15.55 -12.71 -4.51
C GLY A 172 16.76 -12.78 -5.43
N ILE A 173 17.82 -12.01 -5.19
CA ILE A 173 19.05 -12.05 -6.00
C ILE A 173 19.68 -13.45 -5.97
N LYS A 174 19.68 -14.12 -4.82
CA LYS A 174 20.20 -15.50 -4.68
C LYS A 174 19.30 -16.55 -5.35
N SER A 175 17.99 -16.33 -5.37
CA SER A 175 17.01 -17.22 -6.03
C SER A 175 17.02 -17.03 -7.55
N SER A 176 16.92 -15.78 -8.02
CA SER A 176 17.00 -15.41 -9.44
C SER A 176 18.35 -15.82 -10.05
N GLY A 177 19.44 -15.75 -9.29
CA GLY A 177 20.75 -16.25 -9.73
C GLY A 177 20.83 -17.77 -9.88
N LYS A 178 20.03 -18.55 -9.14
CA LYS A 178 19.91 -20.02 -9.31
C LYS A 178 18.96 -20.36 -10.47
N ALA A 179 17.83 -19.66 -10.57
CA ALA A 179 16.86 -19.83 -11.67
C ALA A 179 17.47 -19.46 -13.04
N SER A 180 18.25 -18.37 -13.12
CA SER A 180 18.96 -17.99 -14.34
C SER A 180 20.01 -19.02 -14.77
N LYS A 181 20.67 -19.70 -13.82
CA LYS A 181 21.62 -20.79 -14.12
C LYS A 181 20.91 -22.06 -14.59
N GLN A 182 19.69 -22.31 -14.11
CA GLN A 182 18.88 -23.45 -14.54
C GLN A 182 18.28 -23.23 -15.94
N CYS A 183 17.90 -21.99 -16.28
CA CYS A 183 17.30 -21.64 -17.56
C CYS A 183 18.30 -21.41 -18.71
N SER A 184 19.60 -21.39 -18.46
CA SER A 184 20.63 -21.28 -19.50
C SER A 184 21.66 -22.41 -19.35
N PRO A 185 21.37 -23.64 -19.80
CA PRO A 185 22.29 -24.78 -19.67
C PRO A 185 23.47 -24.73 -20.65
N TYR A 186 23.59 -23.70 -21.49
CA TYR A 186 24.52 -23.69 -22.64
C TYR A 186 25.45 -22.46 -22.69
N TYR A 187 25.87 -21.94 -21.53
CA TYR A 187 27.10 -21.16 -21.37
C TYR A 187 27.79 -21.48 -20.05
#